data_AF-A0A1B6KAR9-F1
#
_entry.id   AF-A0A1B6KAR9-F1
#
_cell.length_a   1.000
_cell.length_b   1.000
_cell.length_c   1.000
_cell.angle_alpha   90.00
_cell.angle_beta   90.00
_cell.angle_gamma   90.00
#
_symmetry.space_group_name_H-M   'P 1'
#
loop_
_entity.id
_entity.type
_entity.pdbx_description
1 polymer ?
#
loop_
_entity_poly.entity_id
_entity_poly.type
_entity_poly.pdbx_seq_one_letter_code
_entity_poly.pdbx_strand_id
1 'polypeptide(L)'
;MRHTMWRLVRSVVKSQQLSHHRYASSYLQKQRLRDAAASIIHSDTVQVTGYSQDLQQDLEEFNSLFPEIERDLTETTSRYADAEIANKWFQKVLQYNMTGGSKSRGLAVVQSYRILAAPEDVIPENMRLAQVMGWCLELLHTSLVLTQ
;
A
#
# COMPACT_ATOMS: atom_id res chain seq x y z
N MET A 1 -65.91 26.96 -8.89
CA MET A 1 -65.28 25.63 -8.72
C MET A 1 -64.52 25.11 -9.96
N ARG A 2 -64.95 25.36 -11.21
CA ARG A 2 -64.24 24.85 -12.42
C ARG A 2 -62.87 25.52 -12.70
N HIS A 3 -62.70 26.80 -12.35
CA HIS A 3 -61.48 27.56 -12.65
C HIS A 3 -60.28 27.25 -11.71
N THR A 4 -60.56 26.83 -10.48
CA THR A 4 -59.52 26.40 -9.52
C THR A 4 -58.99 25.01 -9.85
N MET A 5 -59.87 24.11 -10.31
CA MET A 5 -59.49 22.77 -10.77
C MET A 5 -58.55 22.81 -11.98
N TRP A 6 -58.82 23.67 -12.96
CA TRP A 6 -57.93 23.87 -14.11
C TRP A 6 -56.54 24.42 -13.75
N ARG A 7 -56.46 25.27 -12.71
CA ARG A 7 -55.17 25.77 -12.19
C ARG A 7 -54.35 24.66 -11.53
N LEU A 8 -55.00 23.78 -10.77
CA LEU A 8 -54.34 22.64 -10.15
C LEU A 8 -53.82 21.63 -11.19
N VAL A 9 -54.64 21.29 -12.20
CA VAL A 9 -54.20 20.39 -13.29
C VAL A 9 -52.99 20.97 -14.03
N ARG A 10 -53.02 22.27 -14.38
CA ARG A 10 -51.88 22.93 -15.05
C ARG A 10 -50.64 23.00 -14.15
N SER A 11 -50.82 23.20 -12.84
CA SER A 11 -49.73 23.20 -11.86
C SER A 11 -49.08 21.82 -11.73
N VAL A 12 -49.88 20.74 -11.67
CA VAL A 12 -49.39 19.36 -11.58
C VAL A 12 -48.60 18.99 -12.84
N VAL A 13 -49.14 19.28 -14.03
CA VAL A 13 -48.43 19.03 -15.30
C VAL A 13 -47.11 19.79 -15.37
N LYS A 14 -47.09 21.07 -14.97
CA LYS A 14 -45.86 21.87 -14.92
C LYS A 14 -44.86 21.33 -13.90
N SER A 15 -45.32 20.88 -12.74
CA SER A 15 -44.46 20.27 -11.70
C SER A 15 -43.84 18.96 -12.16
N GLN A 16 -44.56 18.17 -12.96
CA GLN A 16 -44.10 16.91 -13.52
C GLN A 16 -43.09 17.13 -14.65
N GLN A 17 -43.31 18.12 -15.52
CA GLN A 17 -42.32 18.52 -16.53
C GLN A 17 -41.02 19.03 -15.89
N LEU A 18 -41.12 19.84 -14.84
CA LEU A 18 -39.97 20.35 -14.10
C LEU A 18 -39.23 19.24 -13.33
N SER A 19 -39.93 18.22 -12.82
CA SER A 19 -39.27 17.08 -12.20
C SER A 19 -38.48 16.30 -13.26
N HIS A 20 -39.07 15.96 -14.40
CA HIS A 20 -38.37 15.28 -15.50
C HIS A 20 -37.13 16.05 -15.98
N HIS A 21 -37.20 17.37 -16.11
CA HIS A 21 -36.06 18.20 -16.49
C HIS A 21 -34.97 18.24 -15.40
N ARG A 22 -35.35 18.29 -14.11
CA ARG A 22 -34.39 18.20 -12.99
C ARG A 22 -33.72 16.82 -12.93
N TYR A 23 -34.48 15.76 -13.17
CA TYR A 23 -33.95 14.41 -13.28
C TYR A 23 -32.95 14.31 -14.44
N ALA A 24 -33.34 14.73 -15.65
CA ALA A 24 -32.47 14.71 -16.83
C ALA A 24 -31.17 15.52 -16.60
N SER A 25 -31.27 16.70 -15.99
CA SER A 25 -30.11 17.52 -15.63
C SER A 25 -29.20 16.82 -14.60
N SER A 26 -29.78 16.17 -13.58
CA SER A 26 -29.01 15.37 -12.61
C SER A 26 -28.31 14.17 -13.26
N TYR A 27 -28.98 13.49 -14.20
CA TYR A 27 -28.38 12.38 -14.95
C TYR A 27 -27.20 12.86 -15.81
N LEU A 28 -27.37 13.95 -16.55
CA LEU A 28 -26.31 14.54 -17.37
C LEU A 28 -25.14 15.03 -16.50
N GLN A 29 -25.40 15.63 -15.35
CA GLN A 29 -24.34 16.04 -14.41
C GLN A 29 -23.58 14.82 -13.87
N LYS A 30 -24.29 13.74 -13.47
CA LYS A 30 -23.66 12.48 -13.02
C LYS A 30 -22.89 11.79 -14.14
N GLN A 31 -23.31 11.96 -15.38
CA GLN A 31 -22.61 11.41 -16.54
C GLN A 31 -21.35 12.21 -16.83
N ARG A 32 -21.42 13.55 -16.84
CA ARG A 32 -20.24 14.42 -16.96
C ARG A 32 -19.22 14.20 -15.85
N LEU A 33 -19.66 13.98 -14.61
CA LEU A 33 -18.77 13.63 -13.49
C LEU A 33 -18.11 12.27 -13.68
N ARG A 34 -18.84 11.27 -14.19
CA ARG A 34 -18.27 9.96 -14.54
C ARG A 34 -17.27 10.06 -15.69
N ASP A 35 -17.59 10.82 -16.73
CA ASP A 35 -16.72 11.01 -17.88
C ASP A 35 -15.46 11.79 -17.49
N ALA A 36 -15.59 12.80 -16.62
CA ALA A 36 -14.45 13.53 -16.06
C ALA A 36 -13.57 12.63 -15.16
N ALA A 37 -14.18 11.82 -14.29
CA ALA A 37 -13.45 10.84 -13.48
C ALA A 37 -12.74 9.79 -14.36
N ALA A 38 -13.40 9.30 -15.41
CA ALA A 38 -12.81 8.38 -16.37
C ALA A 38 -11.65 9.03 -17.14
N SER A 39 -11.74 10.33 -17.48
CA SER A 39 -10.63 11.04 -18.12
C SER A 39 -9.44 11.26 -17.19
N ILE A 40 -9.66 11.46 -15.89
CA ILE A 40 -8.59 11.57 -14.88
C ILE A 40 -7.91 10.21 -14.71
N ILE A 41 -8.69 9.12 -14.70
CA ILE A 41 -8.16 7.75 -14.66
C ILE A 41 -7.37 7.42 -15.94
N HIS A 42 -7.76 7.94 -17.10
CA HIS A 42 -7.04 7.75 -18.36
C HIS A 42 -5.82 8.67 -18.53
N SER A 43 -5.79 9.86 -17.91
CA SER A 43 -4.61 10.73 -17.92
C SER A 43 -3.54 10.26 -16.93
N ASP A 44 -3.99 9.72 -15.79
CA ASP A 44 -3.16 9.09 -14.76
C ASP A 44 -3.34 7.57 -14.78
N THR A 45 -3.26 6.92 -15.94
CA THR A 45 -2.74 5.55 -15.93
C THR A 45 -1.28 5.63 -15.51
N VAL A 46 -1.03 5.90 -14.23
CA VAL A 46 0.11 5.32 -13.53
C VAL A 46 0.07 3.86 -13.94
N GLN A 47 1.16 3.38 -14.53
CA GLN A 47 1.30 2.02 -15.04
C GLN A 47 1.03 1.05 -13.88
N VAL A 48 -0.23 0.69 -13.61
CA VAL A 48 -0.61 -0.14 -12.45
C VAL A 48 0.07 -1.51 -12.53
N THR A 49 0.26 -2.00 -13.77
CA THR A 49 1.07 -3.18 -14.08
C THR A 49 2.55 -2.98 -13.77
N GLY A 50 3.15 -1.84 -14.16
CA GLY A 50 4.55 -1.52 -13.86
C GLY A 50 4.79 -1.39 -12.35
N TYR A 51 3.93 -0.67 -11.64
CA TYR A 51 4.01 -0.50 -10.19
C TYR A 51 3.91 -1.84 -9.45
N SER A 52 3.03 -2.75 -9.89
CA SER A 52 2.93 -4.09 -9.30
C SER A 52 4.16 -4.96 -9.55
N GLN A 53 4.82 -4.81 -10.69
CA GLN A 53 6.06 -5.51 -11.02
C GLN A 53 7.24 -4.96 -10.21
N ASP A 54 7.34 -3.63 -10.10
CA ASP A 54 8.37 -2.96 -9.30
C ASP A 54 8.26 -3.34 -7.82
N LEU A 55 7.04 -3.43 -7.27
CA LEU A 55 6.80 -3.89 -5.90
C LEU A 55 7.22 -5.35 -5.68
N GLN A 56 6.98 -6.21 -6.68
CA GLN A 56 7.36 -7.61 -6.58
C GLN A 56 8.88 -7.76 -6.64
N GLN A 57 9.55 -7.03 -7.53
CA GLN A 57 11.00 -6.98 -7.59
C GLN A 57 11.60 -6.45 -6.28
N ASP A 58 11.05 -5.36 -5.74
CA ASP A 58 11.48 -4.80 -4.45
C ASP A 58 11.34 -5.81 -3.32
N LEU A 59 10.24 -6.59 -3.30
CA LEU A 59 10.03 -7.65 -2.32
C LEU A 59 11.05 -8.78 -2.49
N GLU A 60 11.36 -9.19 -3.72
CA GLU A 60 12.34 -10.22 -4.01
C GLU A 60 13.76 -9.78 -3.58
N GLU A 61 14.16 -8.56 -3.92
CA GLU A 61 15.43 -7.96 -3.49
C GLU A 61 15.50 -7.85 -1.96
N PHE A 62 14.43 -7.38 -1.33
CA PHE A 62 14.35 -7.28 0.14
C PHE A 62 14.48 -8.65 0.80
N ASN A 63 13.78 -9.67 0.29
CA ASN A 63 13.85 -11.05 0.78
C ASN A 63 15.22 -11.69 0.54
N SER A 64 15.93 -11.31 -0.51
CA SER A 64 17.28 -11.84 -0.81
C SER A 64 18.31 -11.51 0.27
N LEU A 65 18.08 -10.45 1.08
CA LEU A 65 18.96 -10.08 2.19
C LEU A 65 18.70 -10.90 3.47
N PHE A 66 17.55 -11.56 3.59
CA PHE A 66 17.21 -12.28 4.81
C PHE A 66 18.23 -13.35 5.22
N PRO A 67 18.78 -14.19 4.31
CA PRO A 67 19.80 -15.18 4.67
C PRO A 67 21.08 -14.56 5.24
N GLU A 68 21.48 -13.39 4.74
CA GLU A 68 22.63 -12.65 5.26
C GLU A 68 22.34 -12.15 6.68
N ILE A 69 21.17 -11.55 6.89
CA ILE A 69 20.74 -11.04 8.21
C ILE A 69 20.62 -12.18 9.22
N GLU A 70 20.02 -13.31 8.83
CA GLU A 70 19.91 -14.50 9.66
C GLU A 70 21.28 -15.00 10.10
N ARG A 71 22.23 -15.09 9.16
CA ARG A 71 23.61 -15.46 9.46
C ARG A 71 24.25 -14.48 10.43
N ASP A 72 24.21 -13.18 10.15
CA ASP A 72 24.87 -12.16 10.98
C ASP A 72 24.29 -12.10 12.41
N LEU A 73 22.99 -12.42 12.56
CA LEU A 73 22.33 -12.49 13.87
C LEU A 73 22.60 -13.80 14.64
N THR A 74 22.97 -14.88 13.95
CA THR A 74 23.18 -16.22 14.54
C THR A 74 24.65 -16.63 14.62
N GLU A 75 25.54 -15.94 13.89
CA GLU A 75 26.99 -16.05 14.02
C GLU A 75 27.45 -15.32 15.29
N THR A 76 27.51 -16.06 16.40
CA THR A 76 28.16 -15.56 17.62
C THR A 76 29.50 -16.26 17.82
N THR A 77 30.58 -15.48 17.90
CA THR A 77 31.88 -15.94 18.43
C THR A 77 31.82 -16.04 19.96
N SER A 78 30.91 -16.87 20.49
CA SER A 78 30.78 -17.07 21.93
C SER A 78 31.69 -18.21 22.39
N ARG A 79 32.36 -18.03 23.54
CA ARG A 79 33.16 -19.07 24.20
C ARG A 79 32.32 -20.05 25.03
N TYR A 80 30.99 -19.84 25.10
CA TYR A 80 30.09 -20.60 25.97
C TYR A 80 29.33 -21.65 25.15
N ALA A 81 29.35 -22.91 25.62
CA ALA A 81 28.69 -24.04 24.97
C ALA A 81 27.17 -23.82 24.79
N ASP A 82 26.53 -23.12 25.72
CA ASP A 82 25.08 -22.86 25.68
C ASP A 82 24.69 -21.87 24.57
N ALA A 83 25.63 -21.08 24.06
CA ALA A 83 25.36 -20.12 22.99
C ALA A 83 25.04 -20.80 21.66
N GLU A 84 25.61 -21.98 21.38
CA GLU A 84 25.29 -22.72 20.16
C GLU A 84 23.83 -23.20 20.18
N ILE A 85 23.36 -23.68 21.34
CA ILE A 85 21.97 -24.12 21.51
C ILE A 85 21.02 -22.92 21.38
N ALA A 86 21.34 -21.81 22.04
CA ALA A 86 20.56 -20.58 21.93
C ALA A 86 20.47 -20.08 20.48
N ASN A 87 21.59 -20.07 19.74
CA ASN A 87 21.61 -19.62 18.35
C ASN A 87 20.79 -20.53 17.44
N LYS A 88 20.83 -21.86 17.63
CA LYS A 88 19.96 -22.80 16.89
C LYS A 88 18.47 -22.52 17.11
N TRP A 89 18.08 -22.19 18.35
CA TRP A 89 16.70 -21.82 18.64
C TRP A 89 16.34 -20.45 18.07
N PHE A 90 17.23 -19.48 18.19
CA PHE A 90 17.02 -18.14 17.64
C PHE A 90 16.86 -18.18 16.12
N GLN A 91 17.68 -18.96 15.42
CA GLN A 91 17.56 -19.22 13.99
C GLN A 91 16.16 -19.74 13.62
N LYS A 92 15.63 -20.72 14.36
CA LYS A 92 14.28 -21.25 14.14
C LYS A 92 13.20 -20.17 14.36
N VAL A 93 13.35 -19.34 15.38
CA VAL A 93 12.42 -18.22 15.65
C VAL A 93 12.45 -17.22 14.49
N LEU A 94 13.63 -16.87 13.99
CA LEU A 94 13.76 -15.98 12.83
C LEU A 94 13.09 -16.58 11.60
N GLN A 95 13.44 -17.82 11.22
CA GLN A 95 12.86 -18.47 10.05
C GLN A 95 11.34 -18.59 10.14
N TYR A 96 10.80 -18.96 11.31
CA TYR A 96 9.36 -19.11 11.49
C TYR A 96 8.60 -17.79 11.33
N ASN A 97 9.11 -16.69 11.91
CA ASN A 97 8.39 -15.43 11.93
C ASN A 97 8.69 -14.54 10.70
N MET A 98 9.87 -14.69 10.09
CA MET A 98 10.39 -13.72 9.13
C MET A 98 10.31 -14.17 7.67
N THR A 99 10.11 -15.46 7.36
CA THR A 99 10.02 -15.94 5.97
C THR A 99 8.67 -15.70 5.29
N GLY A 100 7.61 -15.39 6.06
CA GLY A 100 6.26 -15.15 5.54
C GLY A 100 5.80 -13.68 5.59
N GLY A 101 4.68 -13.38 4.94
CA GLY A 101 4.01 -12.08 4.99
C GLY A 101 4.42 -11.09 3.89
N SER A 102 3.71 -9.97 3.78
CA SER A 102 3.89 -8.99 2.69
C SER A 102 5.08 -8.05 2.86
N LYS A 103 5.74 -8.05 4.03
CA LYS A 103 6.83 -7.12 4.41
C LYS A 103 6.52 -5.65 4.13
N SER A 104 5.25 -5.27 4.21
CA SER A 104 4.79 -3.94 3.82
C SER A 104 5.41 -2.83 4.67
N ARG A 105 5.76 -3.10 5.93
CA ARG A 105 6.42 -2.12 6.81
C ARG A 105 7.87 -1.93 6.41
N GLY A 106 8.60 -3.02 6.16
CA GLY A 106 9.97 -2.97 5.65
C GLY A 106 10.07 -2.28 4.29
N LEU A 107 9.20 -2.66 3.34
CA LEU A 107 9.17 -2.07 2.00
C LEU A 107 8.77 -0.59 2.01
N ALA A 108 7.91 -0.16 2.92
CA ALA A 108 7.58 1.25 3.08
C ALA A 108 8.80 2.10 3.42
N VAL A 109 9.77 1.56 4.19
CA VAL A 109 11.04 2.27 4.46
C VAL A 109 11.85 2.43 3.19
N VAL A 110 12.01 1.36 2.42
CA VAL A 110 12.78 1.35 1.16
C VAL A 110 12.19 2.36 0.16
N GLN A 111 10.87 2.38 0.01
CA GLN A 111 10.18 3.33 -0.87
C GLN A 111 10.30 4.76 -0.37
N SER A 112 10.13 4.97 0.95
CA SER A 112 10.28 6.30 1.54
C SER A 112 11.69 6.84 1.33
N TYR A 113 12.71 5.99 1.45
CA TYR A 113 14.08 6.37 1.17
C TYR A 113 14.25 6.82 -0.29
N ARG A 114 13.75 6.05 -1.28
CA ARG A 114 13.81 6.44 -2.70
C ARG A 114 13.09 7.76 -3.00
N ILE A 115 12.00 8.06 -2.30
CA ILE A 115 11.20 9.27 -2.51
C ILE A 115 11.83 10.49 -1.84
N LEU A 116 12.45 10.32 -0.67
CA LEU A 116 12.90 11.42 0.18
C LEU A 116 14.40 11.73 0.05
N ALA A 117 15.22 10.75 -0.35
CA ALA A 117 16.65 10.95 -0.51
C ALA A 117 16.95 11.86 -1.71
N ALA A 118 18.10 12.54 -1.67
CA ALA A 118 18.60 13.26 -2.83
C ALA A 118 18.90 12.25 -3.96
N PRO A 119 18.66 12.59 -5.25
CA PRO A 119 18.85 11.67 -6.36
C PRO A 119 20.26 11.05 -6.41
N GLU A 120 21.28 11.80 -6.03
CA GLU A 120 22.68 11.37 -5.92
C GLU A 120 22.94 10.32 -4.82
N ASP A 121 22.07 10.25 -3.80
CA ASP A 121 22.18 9.32 -2.67
C ASP A 121 21.42 8.01 -2.90
N VAL A 122 20.64 7.91 -3.99
CA VAL A 122 19.91 6.68 -4.39
C VAL A 122 20.87 5.75 -5.16
N ILE A 123 21.95 5.37 -4.48
CA ILE A 123 22.96 4.42 -4.98
C ILE A 123 22.75 3.03 -4.36
N PRO A 124 23.22 1.95 -4.99
CA PRO A 124 23.00 0.58 -4.52
C PRO A 124 23.41 0.33 -3.06
N GLU A 125 24.48 0.97 -2.60
CA GLU A 125 24.95 0.84 -1.21
C GLU A 125 23.95 1.41 -0.19
N ASN A 126 23.48 2.63 -0.42
CA ASN A 126 22.49 3.25 0.47
C ASN A 126 21.12 2.58 0.37
N MET A 127 20.75 2.09 -0.82
CA MET A 127 19.55 1.29 -1.01
C MET A 127 19.59 0.00 -0.17
N ARG A 128 20.74 -0.68 -0.13
CA ARG A 128 20.97 -1.83 0.74
C ARG A 128 20.83 -1.45 2.22
N LEU A 129 21.39 -0.31 2.65
CA LEU A 129 21.22 0.18 4.03
C LEU A 129 19.74 0.44 4.37
N ALA A 130 18.98 1.02 3.45
CA ALA A 130 17.54 1.22 3.63
C ALA A 130 16.78 -0.12 3.75
N GLN A 131 17.15 -1.14 2.98
CA GLN A 131 16.58 -2.48 3.09
C GLN A 131 16.93 -3.13 4.44
N VAL A 132 18.18 -3.03 4.91
CA VAL A 132 18.59 -3.50 6.24
C VAL A 132 17.78 -2.81 7.34
N MET A 133 17.59 -1.49 7.26
CA MET A 133 16.76 -0.75 8.20
C MET A 133 15.28 -1.19 8.15
N GLY A 134 14.75 -1.50 6.96
CA GLY A 134 13.43 -2.12 6.81
C GLY A 134 13.33 -3.47 7.53
N TRP A 135 14.36 -4.32 7.47
CA TRP A 135 14.41 -5.57 8.22
C TRP A 135 14.47 -5.37 9.73
N CYS A 136 15.19 -4.35 10.21
CA CYS A 136 15.17 -3.98 11.62
C CYS A 136 13.74 -3.65 12.10
N LEU A 137 12.92 -2.96 11.28
CA LEU A 137 11.53 -2.67 11.64
C LEU A 137 10.64 -3.92 11.62
N GLU A 138 10.82 -4.83 10.67
CA GLU A 138 10.10 -6.11 10.65
C GLU A 138 10.44 -6.95 11.89
N LEU A 139 11.70 -6.96 12.33
CA LEU A 139 12.14 -7.63 13.55
C LEU A 139 11.55 -6.97 14.80
N LEU A 140 11.56 -5.64 14.87
CA LEU A 140 10.94 -4.90 15.96
C LEU A 140 9.44 -5.21 16.07
N HIS A 141 8.71 -5.13 14.95
CA HIS A 141 7.29 -5.45 14.91
C HIS A 141 7.02 -6.89 15.36
N THR A 142 7.82 -7.85 14.88
CA THR A 142 7.72 -9.26 15.29
C THR A 142 7.96 -9.43 16.79
N SER A 143 8.96 -8.76 17.37
CA SER A 143 9.23 -8.82 18.81
C SER A 143 8.05 -8.33 19.64
N LEU A 144 7.35 -7.28 19.19
CA LEU A 144 6.17 -6.75 19.86
C LEU A 144 5.01 -7.74 19.78
N VAL A 145 4.77 -8.34 18.61
CA VAL A 145 3.69 -9.33 18.43
C VAL A 145 3.91 -10.58 19.28
N LEU A 146 5.15 -11.04 19.43
CA LEU A 146 5.48 -12.22 20.23
C LEU A 146 5.37 -12.01 21.75
N THR A 147 5.39 -10.76 22.20
CA THR A 147 5.44 -10.42 23.64
C THR A 147 4.05 -10.03 24.20
N GLN A 148 3.01 -9.98 23.37
CA GLN A 148 1.64 -9.65 23.80
C GLN A 148 0.78 -10.88 24.12
#